data_AF-A0A820G0D5-F1
#
_entry.id   AF-A0A820G0D5-F1
#
_cell.length_a   1.000
_cell.length_b   1.000
_cell.length_c   1.000
_cell.angle_alpha   90.00
_cell.angle_beta   90.00
_cell.angle_gamma   90.00
#
_symmetry.space_group_name_H-M   'P 1'
#
loop_
_entity.id
_entity.type
_entity.pdbx_description
1 polymer ?
#
loop_
_entity_poly.entity_id
_entity_poly.type
_entity_poly.pdbx_seq_one_letter_code
_entity_poly.pdbx_strand_id
1 'polypeptide(L)'
;LFTICIGTCTSLESIKWNIYQGSDNSTSSNSTQWTLFNQTSSYENIWFFGTNTSNFTATDELFLNNLQISLWRFEVVYTFQSETSTSALNFIINQPPSNGSCSINPLNGTITTLFTIKCPNWYDVDGIQDYSLYTWTTDISQRIMIAFSTEYNFQVRLPAGDNKTSLLNFVIYVRDFLNSITQVNISSVNVIRDFAIINDLIDKVKTSSSTITNNPIVQLLSSGNQNVVGQMIISLSQELNQMNSENLDKAISNGIPAVDISVSLLGSQRLQQISIPLNESALINYNIELNSLANVRDYLVTFLTNLLITTSNSIILQSSSLAQLTQATNQLTRNTLMLVSNRCYELSAALYAMFEKISYEDAQSASNQLFQCASNILNV
;
A
#
# COMPACT_ATOMS: atom_id res chain seq x y z
N LEU A 1 11.31 2.19 28.51
CA LEU A 1 11.13 1.45 29.78
C LEU A 1 11.33 2.42 30.94
N PHE A 2 10.53 2.31 31.99
CA PHE A 2 10.80 3.04 33.23
C PHE A 2 10.78 2.07 34.40
N THR A 3 11.53 2.43 35.45
CA THR A 3 11.56 1.68 36.70
C THR A 3 11.29 2.62 37.87
N ILE A 4 10.67 2.09 38.92
CA ILE A 4 10.34 2.81 40.15
C ILE A 4 10.84 1.97 41.31
N CYS A 5 11.64 2.58 42.18
CA CYS A 5 12.00 1.96 43.45
C CYS A 5 10.82 2.08 44.42
N ILE A 6 10.40 0.97 45.01
CA ILE A 6 9.28 0.88 45.95
C ILE A 6 9.85 0.58 47.34
N GLY A 7 9.47 1.36 48.36
CA GLY A 7 9.96 1.20 49.74
C GLY A 7 11.00 2.25 50.13
N THR A 8 12.01 1.86 50.91
CA THR A 8 13.08 2.75 51.38
C THR A 8 14.18 2.93 50.33
N CYS A 9 14.04 3.96 49.50
CA CYS A 9 14.98 4.25 48.40
C CYS A 9 15.99 5.37 48.72
N THR A 10 16.10 5.76 49.99
CA THR A 10 16.90 6.92 50.45
C THR A 10 18.41 6.68 50.41
N SER A 11 18.85 5.42 50.34
CA SER A 11 20.26 5.00 50.29
C SER A 11 20.66 4.41 48.94
N LEU A 12 19.93 4.76 47.87
CA LEU A 12 20.23 4.29 46.52
C LEU A 12 21.58 4.87 46.04
N GLU A 13 22.51 3.98 45.68
CA GLU A 13 23.83 4.36 45.18
C GLU A 13 23.85 4.44 43.66
N SER A 14 23.29 3.45 42.97
CA SER A 14 23.26 3.44 41.50
C SER A 14 22.11 2.61 40.94
N ILE A 15 21.71 2.97 39.73
CA ILE A 15 20.82 2.19 38.87
C ILE A 15 21.64 1.76 37.67
N LYS A 16 21.47 0.52 37.21
CA LYS A 16 22.09 0.02 35.98
C LYS A 16 21.12 -0.89 35.23
N TRP A 17 21.01 -0.68 33.92
CA TRP A 17 20.30 -1.57 33.01
C TRP A 17 21.28 -2.54 32.35
N ASN A 18 20.96 -3.84 32.43
CA ASN A 18 21.63 -4.92 31.72
C ASN A 18 20.67 -5.49 30.67
N ILE A 19 21.18 -5.64 29.44
CA ILE A 19 20.40 -6.16 28.32
C ILE A 19 20.92 -7.55 27.99
N TYR A 20 20.00 -8.50 27.84
CA TYR A 20 20.32 -9.89 27.54
C TYR A 20 19.57 -10.35 26.29
N GLN A 21 20.24 -11.20 25.53
CA GLN A 21 19.64 -11.99 24.47
C GLN A 21 19.32 -13.40 24.99
N GLY A 22 18.15 -13.92 24.63
CA GLY A 22 17.73 -15.27 24.96
C GLY A 22 18.00 -16.23 23.81
N SER A 23 18.38 -17.46 24.14
CA SER A 23 18.42 -18.58 23.19
C SER A 23 17.55 -19.71 23.71
N ASP A 24 16.69 -20.26 22.85
CA ASP A 24 15.93 -21.48 23.16
C ASP A 24 16.86 -22.69 23.02
N ASN A 25 17.28 -23.28 24.14
CA ASN A 25 17.88 -24.60 24.12
C ASN A 25 16.77 -25.62 23.89
N SER A 26 16.68 -26.15 22.68
CA SER A 26 15.74 -27.19 22.26
C SER A 26 15.96 -28.56 22.91
N THR A 27 16.79 -28.64 23.97
CA THR A 27 17.09 -29.86 24.70
C THR A 27 16.89 -29.66 26.21
N SER A 28 15.68 -29.98 26.66
CA SER A 28 15.36 -30.55 27.99
C SER A 28 15.20 -29.67 29.24
N SER A 29 15.04 -28.34 29.14
CA SER A 29 14.41 -27.57 30.23
C SER A 29 13.70 -26.32 29.71
N ASN A 30 12.52 -26.00 30.24
CA ASN A 30 11.72 -24.79 29.96
C ASN A 30 12.41 -23.47 30.40
N SER A 31 13.74 -23.38 30.35
CA SER A 31 14.52 -22.26 30.83
C SER A 31 15.27 -21.61 29.68
N THR A 32 14.81 -20.45 29.23
CA THR A 32 15.55 -19.57 28.32
C THR A 32 16.93 -19.27 28.90
N GLN A 33 17.98 -19.53 28.13
CA GLN A 33 19.33 -19.14 28.53
C GLN A 33 19.56 -17.69 28.15
N TRP A 34 19.81 -16.84 29.16
CA TRP A 34 20.07 -15.42 28.97
C TRP A 34 21.57 -15.16 28.90
N THR A 35 22.03 -14.58 27.79
CA THR A 35 23.41 -14.16 27.60
C THR A 35 23.47 -12.64 27.57
N LEU A 36 24.38 -12.05 28.34
CA LEU A 36 24.54 -10.59 28.37
C LEU A 36 24.90 -10.09 26.97
N PHE A 37 24.17 -9.08 26.50
CA PHE A 37 24.43 -8.43 25.23
C PHE A 37 25.65 -7.51 25.38
N ASN A 38 26.84 -8.11 25.24
CA ASN A 38 28.15 -7.54 25.58
C ASN A 38 28.59 -6.29 24.77
N GLN A 39 27.70 -5.70 23.98
CA GLN A 39 27.96 -4.49 23.20
C GLN A 39 27.25 -3.26 23.78
N THR A 40 26.64 -3.37 24.97
CA THR A 40 25.83 -2.30 25.57
C THR A 40 26.62 -1.00 25.76
N SER A 41 27.88 -1.08 26.20
CA SER A 41 28.77 0.08 26.36
C SER A 41 29.23 0.67 25.03
N SER A 42 29.35 -0.15 23.99
CA SER A 42 29.74 0.30 22.65
C SER A 42 28.62 1.04 21.92
N TYR A 43 27.36 0.81 22.32
CA TYR A 43 26.16 1.43 21.74
C TYR A 43 25.45 2.41 22.69
N GLU A 44 26.12 2.82 23.76
CA GLU A 44 25.61 3.86 24.65
C GLU A 44 25.51 5.18 23.87
N ASN A 45 24.36 5.84 23.99
CA ASN A 45 23.96 7.01 23.20
C ASN A 45 23.81 6.76 21.68
N ILE A 46 23.77 5.49 21.25
CA ILE A 46 23.46 5.08 19.88
C ILE A 46 22.13 4.31 19.88
N TRP A 47 22.12 3.14 20.53
CA TRP A 47 20.91 2.32 20.68
C TRP A 47 20.33 2.36 22.08
N PHE A 48 21.13 2.74 23.07
CA PHE A 48 20.74 2.74 24.47
C PHE A 48 20.92 4.11 25.10
N PHE A 49 19.88 4.61 25.77
CA PHE A 49 19.88 5.88 26.48
C PHE A 49 19.37 5.69 27.90
N GLY A 50 20.00 6.36 28.87
CA GLY A 50 19.58 6.29 30.27
C GLY A 50 19.86 4.94 30.95
N THR A 51 20.89 4.21 30.49
CA THR A 51 21.39 2.93 31.04
C THR A 51 21.65 2.97 32.54
N ASN A 52 22.00 4.13 33.10
CA ASN A 52 22.25 4.31 34.53
C ASN A 52 21.16 5.13 35.25
N THR A 53 19.94 5.17 34.69
CA THR A 53 18.84 5.99 35.20
C THR A 53 17.56 5.18 35.34
N SER A 54 16.54 5.77 35.97
CA SER A 54 15.22 5.15 36.06
C SER A 54 14.47 5.09 34.72
N ASN A 55 14.87 5.90 33.74
CA ASN A 55 14.25 5.98 32.42
C ASN A 55 15.22 5.43 31.39
N PHE A 56 14.93 4.23 30.88
CA PHE A 56 15.74 3.58 29.86
C PHE A 56 15.02 3.55 28.52
N THR A 57 15.74 3.94 27.48
CA THR A 57 15.25 3.88 26.09
C THR A 57 16.19 3.00 25.28
N ALA A 58 15.59 2.04 24.57
CA ALA A 58 16.23 1.33 23.47
C ALA A 58 15.60 1.80 22.15
N THR A 59 16.42 2.03 21.13
CA THR A 59 15.93 2.33 19.79
C THR A 59 15.48 1.05 19.09
N ASP A 60 14.61 1.20 18.09
CA ASP A 60 14.18 0.12 17.20
C ASP A 60 15.33 -0.49 16.39
N GLU A 61 16.36 0.31 16.06
CA GLU A 61 17.58 -0.14 15.40
C GLU A 61 18.26 -1.33 16.09
N LEU A 62 18.14 -1.46 17.42
CA LEU A 62 18.66 -2.62 18.15
C LEU A 62 18.10 -3.93 17.59
N PHE A 63 16.78 -3.97 17.37
CA PHE A 63 16.09 -5.17 16.93
C PHE A 63 16.30 -5.39 15.43
N LEU A 64 16.31 -4.32 14.64
CA LEU A 64 16.55 -4.37 13.20
C LEU A 64 17.96 -4.88 12.84
N ASN A 65 18.97 -4.58 13.68
CA ASN A 65 20.34 -5.07 13.48
C ASN A 65 20.58 -6.47 14.08
N ASN A 66 19.60 -7.05 14.78
CA ASN A 66 19.72 -8.32 15.47
C ASN A 66 18.52 -9.23 15.22
N LEU A 67 18.11 -9.36 13.95
CA LEU A 67 16.93 -10.13 13.53
C LEU A 67 16.95 -11.60 13.97
N GLN A 68 18.13 -12.17 14.18
CA GLN A 68 18.29 -13.54 14.68
C GLN A 68 17.89 -13.72 16.15
N ILE A 69 17.65 -12.64 16.89
CA ILE A 69 17.33 -12.66 18.33
C ILE A 69 15.86 -12.33 18.53
N SER A 70 15.06 -13.34 18.85
CA SER A 70 13.65 -13.18 19.18
C SER A 70 13.41 -12.85 20.66
N LEU A 71 14.29 -13.31 21.56
CA LEU A 71 14.10 -13.16 23.01
C LEU A 71 15.02 -12.10 23.57
N TRP A 72 14.44 -11.08 24.21
CA TRP A 72 15.18 -9.99 24.84
C TRP A 72 14.78 -9.85 26.30
N ARG A 73 15.75 -9.57 27.16
CA ARG A 73 15.51 -9.25 28.57
C ARG A 73 16.20 -7.95 28.92
N PHE A 74 15.42 -7.02 29.47
CA PHE A 74 15.89 -5.75 30.00
C PHE A 74 15.79 -5.83 31.51
N GLU A 75 16.93 -6.04 32.15
CA GLU A 75 17.04 -6.13 33.60
C GLU A 75 17.54 -4.81 34.15
N VAL A 76 16.89 -4.33 35.21
CA VAL A 76 17.37 -3.22 36.01
C VAL A 76 17.92 -3.72 37.34
N VAL A 77 19.07 -3.19 37.72
CA VAL A 77 19.78 -3.46 38.96
C VAL A 77 19.87 -2.16 39.75
N TYR A 78 19.30 -2.16 40.95
CA TYR A 78 19.48 -1.12 41.96
C TYR A 78 20.56 -1.57 42.93
N THR A 79 21.54 -0.70 43.17
CA THR A 79 22.60 -0.94 44.16
C THR A 79 22.40 -0.02 45.35
N PHE A 80 22.34 -0.60 46.54
CA PHE A 80 22.32 0.09 47.82
C PHE A 80 23.58 -0.29 48.60
N GLN A 81 23.90 0.45 49.66
CA GLN A 81 25.09 0.22 50.49
C GLN A 81 25.28 -1.23 50.97
N SER A 82 24.18 -1.95 51.25
CA SER A 82 24.21 -3.29 51.84
C SER A 82 23.61 -4.38 50.95
N GLU A 83 22.93 -4.02 49.86
CA GLU A 83 22.19 -4.98 49.05
C GLU A 83 22.01 -4.52 47.60
N THR A 84 21.70 -5.48 46.73
CA THR A 84 21.27 -5.22 45.36
C THR A 84 19.86 -5.75 45.16
N SER A 85 19.07 -5.03 44.39
CA SER A 85 17.72 -5.44 44.00
C SER A 85 17.62 -5.46 42.49
N THR A 86 17.01 -6.50 41.93
CA THR A 86 16.85 -6.65 40.48
C THR A 86 15.40 -6.83 40.08
N SER A 87 15.06 -6.33 38.91
CA SER A 87 13.79 -6.59 38.23
C SER A 87 14.03 -6.66 36.74
N ALA A 88 13.20 -7.39 36.00
CA ALA A 88 13.39 -7.55 34.57
C ALA A 88 12.07 -7.59 33.81
N LEU A 89 12.12 -7.10 32.58
CA LEU A 89 11.06 -7.25 31.58
C LEU A 89 11.59 -8.02 30.40
N ASN A 90 10.83 -9.03 29.97
CA ASN A 90 11.17 -9.86 28.81
C ASN A 90 10.28 -9.51 27.63
N PHE A 91 10.88 -9.42 26.45
CA PHE A 91 10.20 -9.22 25.17
C PHE A 91 10.43 -10.44 24.29
N ILE A 92 9.37 -10.81 23.57
CA ILE A 92 9.45 -11.74 22.45
C ILE A 92 9.16 -10.91 21.21
N ILE A 93 10.17 -10.75 20.37
CA ILE A 93 10.07 -10.06 19.09
C ILE A 93 9.56 -11.05 18.08
N ASN A 94 8.38 -10.74 17.54
CA ASN A 94 7.74 -11.56 16.53
C ASN A 94 8.65 -11.76 15.32
N GLN A 95 8.67 -12.96 14.77
CA GLN A 95 9.47 -13.32 13.61
C GLN A 95 8.59 -13.34 12.38
N PRO A 96 9.10 -12.93 11.19
CA PRO A 96 8.29 -12.95 9.99
C PRO A 96 8.07 -14.37 9.46
N PRO A 97 6.97 -14.60 8.70
CA PRO A 97 6.72 -15.87 8.02
C PRO A 97 7.93 -16.34 7.22
N SER A 98 8.20 -17.65 7.21
CA SER A 98 9.41 -18.19 6.57
C SER A 98 9.15 -19.48 5.79
N ASN A 99 10.19 -19.97 5.09
CA ASN A 99 10.26 -21.26 4.37
C ASN A 99 9.34 -21.44 3.15
N GLY A 100 8.45 -20.48 2.87
CA GLY A 100 7.58 -20.53 1.71
C GLY A 100 8.22 -19.97 0.43
N SER A 101 7.46 -20.07 -0.65
CA SER A 101 7.79 -19.45 -1.94
C SER A 101 6.51 -18.96 -2.59
N CYS A 102 6.61 -18.07 -3.58
CA CYS A 102 5.46 -17.63 -4.37
C CYS A 102 5.75 -17.70 -5.87
N SER A 103 4.69 -17.88 -6.66
CA SER A 103 4.76 -17.99 -8.12
C SER A 103 3.51 -17.44 -8.78
N ILE A 104 3.63 -17.05 -10.05
CA ILE A 104 2.54 -16.56 -10.90
C ILE A 104 2.55 -17.31 -12.24
N ASN A 105 1.36 -17.64 -12.75
CA ASN A 105 1.17 -18.25 -14.06
C ASN A 105 -0.19 -17.88 -14.67
N PRO A 106 -0.32 -17.62 -15.99
CA PRO A 106 0.74 -17.62 -17.01
C PRO A 106 1.68 -16.42 -16.91
N LEU A 107 2.77 -16.41 -17.68
CA LEU A 107 3.71 -15.27 -17.75
C LEU A 107 3.36 -14.26 -18.86
N ASN A 108 2.33 -14.53 -19.65
CA ASN A 108 1.85 -13.66 -20.70
C ASN A 108 0.33 -13.62 -20.69
N GLY A 109 -0.26 -12.46 -20.94
CA GLY A 109 -1.70 -12.31 -21.08
C GLY A 109 -2.12 -10.88 -21.41
N THR A 110 -3.41 -10.63 -21.23
CA THR A 110 -4.04 -9.31 -21.34
C THR A 110 -4.70 -8.91 -20.02
N ILE A 111 -5.26 -7.72 -19.94
CA ILE A 111 -5.98 -7.23 -18.75
C ILE A 111 -7.18 -8.09 -18.33
N THR A 112 -7.70 -8.94 -19.23
CA THR A 112 -8.82 -9.86 -18.94
C THR A 112 -8.36 -11.29 -18.61
N THR A 113 -7.07 -11.59 -18.82
CA THR A 113 -6.49 -12.91 -18.54
C THR A 113 -6.47 -13.19 -17.04
N LEU A 114 -6.86 -14.40 -16.65
CA LEU A 114 -6.77 -14.86 -15.27
C LEU A 114 -5.36 -15.42 -14.99
N PHE A 115 -4.67 -14.76 -14.07
CA PHE A 115 -3.39 -15.19 -13.53
C PHE A 115 -3.60 -15.88 -12.19
N THR A 116 -2.93 -17.00 -11.98
CA THR A 116 -2.97 -17.75 -10.72
C THR A 116 -1.72 -17.46 -9.92
N ILE A 117 -1.90 -16.99 -8.70
CA ILE A 117 -0.85 -16.84 -7.69
C ILE A 117 -0.88 -18.07 -6.79
N LYS A 118 0.30 -18.64 -6.53
CA LYS A 118 0.48 -19.72 -5.54
C LYS A 118 1.63 -19.42 -4.61
N CYS A 119 1.36 -19.44 -3.31
CA CYS A 119 2.33 -19.24 -2.25
C CYS A 119 2.41 -20.43 -1.27
N PRO A 120 2.90 -21.61 -1.69
CA PRO A 120 2.92 -22.79 -0.82
C PRO A 120 3.99 -22.70 0.29
N ASN A 121 3.78 -23.48 1.35
CA ASN A 121 4.75 -23.82 2.39
C ASN A 121 5.22 -22.65 3.28
N TRP A 122 4.47 -21.55 3.33
CA TRP A 122 4.70 -20.52 4.34
C TRP A 122 4.35 -21.05 5.72
N TYR A 123 5.26 -20.84 6.67
CA TYR A 123 5.09 -21.23 8.05
C TYR A 123 5.34 -20.02 8.95
N ASP A 124 4.47 -19.88 9.93
CA ASP A 124 4.62 -18.98 11.06
C ASP A 124 3.95 -19.63 12.28
N VAL A 125 4.50 -19.40 13.48
CA VAL A 125 3.95 -19.95 14.73
C VAL A 125 2.61 -19.31 15.07
N ASP A 126 2.41 -18.05 14.70
CA ASP A 126 1.17 -17.32 14.90
C ASP A 126 0.17 -17.56 13.76
N GLY A 127 0.61 -18.21 12.67
CA GLY A 127 -0.17 -18.52 11.48
C GLY A 127 -0.14 -17.39 10.44
N ILE A 128 -0.50 -17.74 9.20
CA ILE A 128 -0.55 -16.77 8.09
C ILE A 128 -1.92 -16.09 8.08
N GLN A 129 -1.92 -14.76 8.17
CA GLN A 129 -3.12 -13.92 8.12
C GLN A 129 -3.58 -13.73 6.66
N ASP A 130 -2.69 -13.23 5.80
CA ASP A 130 -3.01 -12.94 4.41
C ASP A 130 -1.79 -12.84 3.47
N TYR A 131 -2.11 -12.81 2.19
CA TYR A 131 -1.24 -12.58 1.05
C TYR A 131 -1.70 -11.33 0.32
N SER A 132 -0.81 -10.36 0.14
CA SER A 132 -1.10 -9.10 -0.53
C SER A 132 -0.20 -8.92 -1.76
N LEU A 133 -0.81 -8.74 -2.94
CA LEU A 133 -0.10 -8.61 -4.21
C LEU A 133 0.03 -7.13 -4.60
N TYR A 134 1.28 -6.70 -4.76
CA TYR A 134 1.63 -5.38 -5.26
C TYR A 134 2.31 -5.47 -6.61
N THR A 135 2.13 -4.44 -7.44
CA THR A 135 2.72 -4.37 -8.77
C THR A 135 3.26 -3.00 -9.12
N TRP A 136 4.26 -2.94 -9.99
CA TRP A 136 4.82 -1.72 -10.57
C TRP A 136 5.40 -2.01 -11.96
N THR A 137 5.56 -0.96 -12.77
CA THR A 137 6.20 -1.05 -14.09
C THR A 137 7.70 -0.74 -13.99
N THR A 138 8.06 0.53 -13.82
CA THR A 138 9.46 1.00 -13.85
C THR A 138 9.99 1.33 -12.45
N ASP A 139 9.20 2.02 -11.63
CA ASP A 139 9.61 2.48 -10.30
C ASP A 139 8.88 1.71 -9.18
N ILE A 140 9.64 1.00 -8.36
CA ILE A 140 9.13 0.23 -7.21
C ILE A 140 8.50 1.11 -6.12
N SER A 141 8.85 2.41 -6.08
CA SER A 141 8.23 3.37 -5.17
C SER A 141 6.77 3.65 -5.52
N GLN A 142 6.39 3.45 -6.79
CA GLN A 142 5.04 3.63 -7.32
C GLN A 142 4.22 2.33 -7.32
N ARG A 143 4.64 1.34 -6.53
CA ARG A 143 3.89 0.09 -6.45
C ARG A 143 2.48 0.31 -5.91
N ILE A 144 1.53 -0.39 -6.49
CA ILE A 144 0.13 -0.34 -6.10
C ILE A 144 -0.36 -1.72 -5.73
N MET A 145 -1.27 -1.78 -4.74
CA MET A 145 -1.92 -3.02 -4.37
C MET A 145 -2.98 -3.38 -5.41
N ILE A 146 -2.96 -4.63 -5.88
CA ILE A 146 -3.90 -5.13 -6.90
C ILE A 146 -4.87 -6.15 -6.30
N ALA A 147 -4.43 -6.93 -5.32
CA ALA A 147 -5.27 -7.95 -4.70
C ALA A 147 -4.76 -8.32 -3.31
N PHE A 148 -5.65 -8.90 -2.51
CA PHE A 148 -5.28 -9.65 -1.30
C PHE A 148 -6.09 -10.93 -1.18
N SER A 149 -5.59 -11.89 -0.41
CA SER A 149 -6.25 -13.18 -0.18
C SER A 149 -5.82 -13.76 1.16
N THR A 150 -6.73 -14.39 1.89
CA THR A 150 -6.39 -15.24 3.05
C THR A 150 -5.93 -16.64 2.61
N GLU A 151 -6.22 -17.01 1.36
CA GLU A 151 -5.83 -18.28 0.76
C GLU A 151 -4.51 -18.13 0.00
N TYR A 152 -3.63 -19.12 0.11
CA TYR A 152 -2.33 -19.15 -0.56
C TYR A 152 -2.42 -19.36 -2.09
N ASN A 153 -3.60 -19.72 -2.61
CA ASN A 153 -3.87 -19.96 -4.02
C ASN A 153 -5.06 -19.13 -4.45
N PHE A 154 -4.83 -18.11 -5.26
CA PHE A 154 -5.87 -17.16 -5.68
C PHE A 154 -5.64 -16.68 -7.11
N GLN A 155 -6.71 -16.16 -7.72
CA GLN A 155 -6.68 -15.67 -9.08
C GLN A 155 -6.80 -14.15 -9.14
N VAL A 156 -6.09 -13.54 -10.08
CA VAL A 156 -6.05 -12.09 -10.28
C VAL A 156 -6.11 -11.75 -11.77
N ARG A 157 -6.65 -10.57 -12.07
CA ARG A 157 -6.45 -9.87 -13.33
C ARG A 157 -5.49 -8.72 -13.09
N LEU A 158 -4.63 -8.48 -14.07
CA LEU A 158 -3.51 -7.55 -13.93
C LEU A 158 -3.68 -6.34 -14.84
N PRO A 159 -3.20 -5.16 -14.41
CA PRO A 159 -3.11 -4.00 -15.30
C PRO A 159 -2.14 -4.28 -16.46
N ALA A 160 -2.24 -3.46 -17.50
CA ALA A 160 -1.25 -3.50 -18.58
C ALA A 160 0.14 -3.17 -18.03
N GLY A 161 1.16 -3.84 -18.57
CA GLY A 161 2.54 -3.54 -18.22
C GLY A 161 3.05 -2.26 -18.87
N ASP A 162 4.35 -2.02 -18.73
CA ASP A 162 5.02 -0.84 -19.30
C ASP A 162 4.72 -0.64 -20.80
N ASN A 163 4.58 0.61 -21.23
CA ASN A 163 4.09 0.93 -22.56
C ASN A 163 4.97 0.39 -23.70
N LYS A 164 6.27 0.21 -23.45
CA LYS A 164 7.25 -0.24 -24.45
C LYS A 164 7.49 -1.75 -24.37
N THR A 165 7.52 -2.28 -23.16
CA THR A 165 7.95 -3.67 -22.91
C THR A 165 6.79 -4.60 -22.56
N SER A 166 5.61 -4.07 -22.22
CA SER A 166 4.48 -4.78 -21.60
C SER A 166 4.83 -5.47 -20.27
N LEU A 167 6.00 -5.18 -19.70
CA LEU A 167 6.49 -5.85 -18.51
C LEU A 167 5.85 -5.27 -17.25
N LEU A 168 5.42 -6.16 -16.36
CA LEU A 168 4.85 -5.83 -15.07
C LEU A 168 5.59 -6.63 -13.98
N ASN A 169 6.04 -5.93 -12.94
CA ASN A 169 6.82 -6.50 -11.84
C ASN A 169 5.95 -6.68 -10.60
N PHE A 170 6.33 -7.60 -9.71
CA PHE A 170 5.50 -7.99 -8.57
C PHE A 170 6.29 -8.26 -7.31
N VAL A 171 5.65 -7.95 -6.19
CA VAL A 171 6.04 -8.38 -4.86
C VAL A 171 4.80 -8.86 -4.13
N ILE A 172 4.92 -9.99 -3.45
CA ILE A 172 3.88 -10.50 -2.55
C ILE A 172 4.33 -10.27 -1.12
N TYR A 173 3.44 -9.70 -0.32
CA TYR A 173 3.61 -9.60 1.12
C TYR A 173 2.87 -10.76 1.75
N VAL A 174 3.61 -11.59 2.49
CA VAL A 174 3.06 -12.69 3.29
C VAL A 174 3.07 -12.25 4.73
N ARG A 175 1.90 -12.19 5.35
CA ARG A 175 1.71 -11.60 6.68
C ARG A 175 1.23 -12.62 7.69
N ASP A 176 1.74 -12.55 8.92
CA ASP A 176 1.21 -13.29 10.06
C ASP A 176 0.11 -12.54 10.85
N PHE A 177 -0.46 -13.15 11.88
CA PHE A 177 -1.49 -12.51 12.71
C PHE A 177 -0.99 -11.41 13.65
N LEU A 178 0.32 -11.23 13.78
CA LEU A 178 0.96 -10.16 14.55
C LEU A 178 1.53 -9.05 13.63
N ASN A 179 1.13 -9.06 12.34
CA ASN A 179 1.51 -8.11 11.29
C ASN A 179 3.00 -8.11 10.87
N SER A 180 3.78 -9.14 11.17
CA SER A 180 5.11 -9.27 10.55
C SER A 180 4.97 -9.72 9.10
N ILE A 181 5.84 -9.20 8.23
CA ILE A 181 5.72 -9.35 6.78
C ILE A 181 7.02 -9.91 6.20
N THR A 182 6.88 -10.96 5.38
CA THR A 182 7.91 -11.37 4.43
C THR A 182 7.57 -10.90 3.03
N GLN A 183 8.52 -10.21 2.39
CA GLN A 183 8.39 -9.73 1.01
C GLN A 183 9.00 -10.73 0.05
N VAL A 184 8.24 -11.12 -0.97
CA VAL A 184 8.64 -12.15 -1.93
C VAL A 184 8.52 -11.58 -3.34
N ASN A 185 9.67 -11.37 -3.99
CA ASN A 185 9.69 -11.04 -5.41
C ASN A 185 9.34 -12.30 -6.21
N ILE A 186 8.43 -12.17 -7.16
CA ILE A 186 8.04 -13.25 -8.09
C ILE A 186 8.36 -12.83 -9.52
N SER A 187 8.24 -13.78 -10.45
CA SER A 187 8.50 -13.52 -11.87
C SER A 187 7.65 -12.37 -12.42
N SER A 188 8.27 -11.49 -13.20
CA SER A 188 7.57 -10.47 -13.98
C SER A 188 6.71 -11.13 -15.08
N VAL A 189 5.63 -10.44 -15.47
CA VAL A 189 4.65 -10.92 -16.45
C VAL A 189 4.49 -9.89 -17.56
N ASN A 190 4.30 -10.36 -18.80
CA ASN A 190 3.93 -9.49 -19.92
C ASN A 190 2.41 -9.37 -20.01
N VAL A 191 1.88 -8.20 -19.72
CA VAL A 191 0.43 -7.92 -19.81
C VAL A 191 0.19 -6.88 -20.89
N ILE A 192 -0.40 -7.35 -21.99
CA ILE A 192 -0.68 -6.53 -23.16
C ILE A 192 -2.02 -5.82 -22.98
N ARG A 193 -2.08 -4.57 -23.46
CA ARG A 193 -3.32 -3.80 -23.54
C ARG A 193 -4.35 -4.48 -24.42
N ASP A 194 -5.61 -4.37 -24.01
CA ASP A 194 -6.75 -4.80 -24.83
C ASP A 194 -7.54 -3.56 -25.30
N PHE A 195 -6.97 -2.82 -26.25
CA PHE A 195 -7.59 -1.61 -26.79
C PHE A 195 -8.98 -1.87 -27.37
N ALA A 196 -9.23 -3.05 -27.94
CA ALA A 196 -10.52 -3.38 -28.52
C ALA A 196 -11.61 -3.43 -27.44
N ILE A 197 -11.36 -4.13 -26.34
CA ILE A 197 -12.30 -4.22 -25.21
C ILE A 197 -12.50 -2.86 -24.52
N ILE A 198 -11.43 -2.07 -24.37
CA ILE A 198 -11.51 -0.75 -23.74
C ILE A 198 -12.29 0.23 -24.62
N ASN A 199 -12.03 0.26 -25.94
CA ASN A 199 -12.77 1.12 -26.87
C ASN A 199 -14.24 0.72 -26.97
N ASP A 200 -14.56 -0.58 -26.95
CA ASP A 200 -15.95 -1.06 -26.86
C ASP A 200 -16.66 -0.55 -25.59
N LEU A 201 -15.96 -0.53 -24.44
CA LEU A 201 -16.51 0.06 -23.21
C LEU A 201 -16.76 1.56 -23.37
N ILE A 202 -15.77 2.29 -23.88
CA ILE A 202 -15.87 3.75 -24.11
C ILE A 202 -17.08 4.07 -25.01
N ASP A 203 -17.21 3.36 -26.13
CA ASP A 203 -18.28 3.62 -27.11
C ASP A 203 -19.67 3.23 -26.58
N LYS A 204 -19.77 2.15 -25.81
CA LYS A 204 -21.04 1.77 -25.15
C LYS A 204 -21.46 2.76 -24.07
N VAL A 205 -20.52 3.31 -23.31
CA VAL A 205 -20.82 4.35 -22.30
C VAL A 205 -21.26 5.65 -22.99
N LYS A 206 -20.57 6.08 -24.06
CA LYS A 206 -20.97 7.28 -24.85
C LYS A 206 -22.40 7.19 -25.36
N THR A 207 -22.80 6.02 -25.86
CA THR A 207 -24.11 5.83 -26.50
C THR A 207 -25.25 5.62 -25.50
N SER A 208 -24.98 5.62 -24.19
CA SER A 208 -25.96 5.34 -23.13
C SER A 208 -26.78 4.07 -23.43
N SER A 209 -26.13 3.06 -24.02
CA SER A 209 -26.81 1.89 -24.54
C SER A 209 -27.33 1.01 -23.40
N SER A 210 -28.58 0.55 -23.51
CA SER A 210 -29.16 -0.47 -22.63
C SER A 210 -28.42 -1.82 -22.66
N THR A 211 -27.43 -1.99 -23.56
CA THR A 211 -26.60 -3.19 -23.71
C THR A 211 -25.18 -3.08 -23.12
N ILE A 212 -24.87 -2.05 -22.31
CA ILE A 212 -23.57 -1.90 -21.61
C ILE A 212 -23.20 -3.18 -20.83
N THR A 213 -24.19 -3.92 -20.31
CA THR A 213 -24.01 -5.18 -19.56
C THR A 213 -23.38 -6.33 -20.35
N ASN A 214 -23.36 -6.26 -21.69
CA ASN A 214 -22.72 -7.26 -22.54
C ASN A 214 -21.21 -7.06 -22.70
N ASN A 215 -20.65 -5.95 -22.20
CA ASN A 215 -19.20 -5.77 -22.20
C ASN A 215 -18.56 -6.65 -21.11
N PRO A 216 -17.49 -7.43 -21.42
CA PRO A 216 -16.85 -8.33 -20.45
C PRO A 216 -16.33 -7.62 -19.19
N ILE A 217 -15.83 -6.39 -19.31
CA ILE A 217 -15.35 -5.62 -18.16
C ILE A 217 -16.51 -5.28 -17.23
N VAL A 218 -17.65 -4.87 -17.80
CA VAL A 218 -18.85 -4.54 -17.01
C VAL A 218 -19.35 -5.75 -16.22
N GLN A 219 -19.30 -6.94 -16.82
CA GLN A 219 -19.66 -8.19 -16.11
C GLN A 219 -18.72 -8.45 -14.93
N LEU A 220 -17.42 -8.20 -15.08
CA LEU A 220 -16.44 -8.32 -14.00
C LEU A 220 -16.67 -7.29 -12.90
N LEU A 221 -16.91 -6.02 -13.26
CA LEU A 221 -17.22 -4.94 -12.32
C LEU A 221 -18.52 -5.20 -11.56
N SER A 222 -19.52 -5.82 -12.22
CA SER A 222 -20.81 -6.16 -11.61
C SER A 222 -20.73 -7.35 -10.64
N SER A 223 -19.57 -8.01 -10.51
CA SER A 223 -19.41 -9.14 -9.57
C SER A 223 -19.51 -8.74 -8.11
N GLY A 224 -19.28 -7.45 -7.77
CA GLY A 224 -19.22 -6.97 -6.39
C GLY A 224 -18.05 -7.51 -5.57
N ASN A 225 -17.19 -8.34 -6.17
CA ASN A 225 -15.99 -8.84 -5.51
C ASN A 225 -14.93 -7.74 -5.47
N GLN A 226 -14.50 -7.33 -4.28
CA GLN A 226 -13.59 -6.20 -4.11
C GLN A 226 -12.27 -6.35 -4.88
N ASN A 227 -11.68 -7.56 -4.90
CA ASN A 227 -10.47 -7.81 -5.66
C ASN A 227 -10.73 -7.63 -7.16
N VAL A 228 -11.79 -8.23 -7.69
CA VAL A 228 -12.13 -8.13 -9.12
C VAL A 228 -12.43 -6.68 -9.50
N VAL A 229 -13.24 -5.97 -8.72
CA VAL A 229 -13.57 -4.57 -8.98
C VAL A 229 -12.32 -3.70 -8.88
N GLY A 230 -11.52 -3.83 -7.82
CA GLY A 230 -10.28 -3.08 -7.65
C GLY A 230 -9.28 -3.31 -8.80
N GLN A 231 -9.05 -4.57 -9.18
CA GLN A 231 -8.21 -4.94 -10.33
C GLN A 231 -8.67 -4.27 -11.61
N MET A 232 -9.96 -4.35 -11.93
CA MET A 232 -10.50 -3.79 -13.16
C MET A 232 -10.49 -2.27 -13.16
N ILE A 233 -10.84 -1.63 -12.05
CA ILE A 233 -10.83 -0.17 -11.93
C ILE A 233 -9.41 0.38 -12.04
N ILE A 234 -8.43 -0.23 -11.36
CA ILE A 234 -7.02 0.17 -11.46
C ILE A 234 -6.55 0.03 -12.91
N SER A 235 -6.76 -1.14 -13.52
CA SER A 235 -6.32 -1.41 -14.89
C SER A 235 -6.91 -0.41 -15.90
N LEU A 236 -8.21 -0.15 -15.80
CA LEU A 236 -8.87 0.81 -16.68
C LEU A 236 -8.43 2.24 -16.40
N SER A 237 -8.28 2.63 -15.13
CA SER A 237 -7.89 3.98 -14.77
C SER A 237 -6.51 4.32 -15.31
N GLN A 238 -5.56 3.39 -15.23
CA GLN A 238 -4.22 3.58 -15.80
C GLN A 238 -4.26 3.79 -17.31
N GLU A 239 -5.06 3.01 -18.03
CA GLU A 239 -5.25 3.19 -19.48
C GLU A 239 -5.94 4.51 -19.81
N LEU A 240 -6.98 4.89 -19.07
CA LEU A 240 -7.65 6.18 -19.26
C LEU A 240 -6.76 7.38 -18.91
N ASN A 241 -5.85 7.23 -17.94
CA ASN A 241 -4.88 8.26 -17.58
C ASN A 241 -3.83 8.42 -18.68
N GLN A 242 -3.37 7.31 -19.26
CA GLN A 242 -2.49 7.35 -20.42
C GLN A 242 -3.17 8.00 -21.63
N MET A 243 -4.40 7.61 -21.96
CA MET A 243 -5.17 8.23 -23.05
C MET A 243 -5.35 9.75 -22.82
N ASN A 244 -5.56 10.18 -21.57
CA ASN A 244 -5.63 11.61 -21.25
C ASN A 244 -4.31 12.34 -21.56
N SER A 245 -3.17 11.77 -21.15
CA SER A 245 -1.85 12.35 -21.45
C SER A 245 -1.60 12.44 -22.96
N GLU A 246 -1.92 11.38 -23.71
CA GLU A 246 -1.79 11.37 -25.17
C GLU A 246 -2.71 12.40 -25.85
N ASN A 247 -3.95 12.55 -25.38
CA ASN A 247 -4.88 13.55 -25.88
C ASN A 247 -4.43 14.98 -25.56
N LEU A 248 -3.83 15.20 -24.39
CA LEU A 248 -3.25 16.48 -24.00
C LEU A 248 -2.07 16.85 -24.92
N ASP A 249 -1.12 15.93 -25.13
CA ASP A 249 0.02 16.13 -26.01
C ASP A 249 -0.41 16.41 -27.45
N LYS A 250 -1.39 15.65 -27.94
CA LYS A 250 -2.01 15.87 -29.26
C LYS A 250 -2.67 17.25 -29.35
N ALA A 251 -3.43 17.66 -28.35
CA ALA A 251 -4.07 18.98 -28.30
C ALA A 251 -3.05 20.12 -28.34
N ILE A 252 -1.99 20.03 -27.54
CA ILE A 252 -0.89 20.99 -27.51
C ILE A 252 -0.20 21.06 -28.87
N SER A 253 0.12 19.91 -29.48
CA SER A 253 0.74 19.85 -30.81
C SER A 253 -0.13 20.45 -31.91
N ASN A 254 -1.45 20.46 -31.73
CA ASN A 254 -2.43 21.04 -32.65
C ASN A 254 -2.71 22.53 -32.40
N GLY A 255 -1.96 23.18 -31.50
CA GLY A 255 -2.02 24.62 -31.26
C GLY A 255 -2.97 25.06 -30.14
N ILE A 256 -3.39 24.14 -29.25
CA ILE A 256 -4.16 24.50 -28.06
C ILE A 256 -3.19 24.82 -26.91
N PRO A 257 -3.24 26.02 -26.31
CA PRO A 257 -2.38 26.35 -25.18
C PRO A 257 -2.62 25.41 -24.00
N ALA A 258 -1.55 24.86 -23.43
CA ALA A 258 -1.64 23.94 -22.28
C ALA A 258 -2.38 24.54 -21.08
N VAL A 259 -2.30 25.87 -20.88
CA VAL A 259 -3.03 26.59 -19.82
C VAL A 259 -4.55 26.52 -19.94
N ASP A 260 -5.08 26.29 -21.14
CA ASP A 260 -6.52 26.27 -21.39
C ASP A 260 -7.13 24.88 -21.14
N ILE A 261 -6.30 23.84 -21.06
CA ILE A 261 -6.73 22.44 -21.06
C ILE A 261 -6.09 21.57 -19.96
N SER A 262 -5.06 22.07 -19.27
CA SER A 262 -4.43 21.38 -18.15
C SER A 262 -4.73 22.08 -16.83
N VAL A 263 -5.10 21.30 -15.81
CA VAL A 263 -5.16 21.80 -14.44
C VAL A 263 -3.78 21.62 -13.82
N SER A 264 -3.14 22.75 -13.53
CA SER A 264 -1.80 22.77 -12.96
C SER A 264 -1.83 22.26 -11.52
N LEU A 265 -0.93 21.34 -11.17
CA LEU A 265 -0.72 20.90 -9.78
C LEU A 265 -0.43 22.11 -8.88
N LEU A 266 -0.99 22.11 -7.67
CA LEU A 266 -0.67 23.07 -6.62
C LEU A 266 0.86 23.21 -6.45
N GLY A 267 1.41 24.38 -6.80
CA GLY A 267 2.85 24.70 -6.70
C GLY A 267 3.65 24.66 -8.02
N SER A 268 3.03 24.33 -9.15
CA SER A 268 3.69 24.40 -10.47
C SER A 268 3.78 25.86 -10.99
N GLN A 269 4.87 26.18 -11.70
CA GLN A 269 5.02 27.49 -12.35
C GLN A 269 3.93 27.64 -13.43
N ARG A 270 3.19 28.76 -13.40
CA ARG A 270 2.23 29.12 -14.45
C ARG A 270 2.91 29.02 -15.82
N LEU A 271 2.38 28.15 -16.67
CA LEU A 271 2.81 28.01 -18.06
C LEU A 271 2.58 29.34 -18.80
N GLN A 272 3.57 29.78 -19.59
CA GLN A 272 3.52 31.06 -20.29
C GLN A 272 2.45 31.04 -21.40
N GLN A 273 1.59 32.05 -21.42
CA GLN A 273 0.64 32.27 -22.52
C GLN A 273 1.40 32.71 -23.77
N ILE A 274 1.45 31.85 -24.79
CA ILE A 274 1.86 32.23 -26.14
C ILE A 274 0.57 32.48 -26.93
N SER A 275 0.43 33.68 -27.50
CA SER A 275 -0.71 34.08 -28.33
C SER A 275 -0.66 33.38 -29.69
N ILE A 276 -1.03 32.11 -29.73
CA ILE A 276 -1.22 31.33 -30.96
C ILE A 276 -2.72 31.42 -31.32
N PRO A 277 -3.11 31.63 -32.59
CA PRO A 277 -4.50 31.53 -33.00
C PRO A 277 -5.06 30.17 -32.62
N LEU A 278 -6.14 30.17 -31.83
CA LEU A 278 -6.75 28.95 -31.30
C LEU A 278 -7.29 28.10 -32.45
N ASN A 279 -6.86 26.84 -32.53
CA ASN A 279 -7.40 25.90 -33.49
C ASN A 279 -8.76 25.36 -32.99
N GLU A 280 -9.86 26.01 -33.38
CA GLU A 280 -11.21 25.67 -32.93
C GLU A 280 -11.61 24.21 -33.23
N SER A 281 -11.22 23.69 -34.39
CA SER A 281 -11.49 22.30 -34.77
C SER A 281 -10.77 21.31 -33.84
N ALA A 282 -9.50 21.59 -33.52
CA ALA A 282 -8.75 20.78 -32.56
C ALA A 282 -9.36 20.85 -31.16
N LEU A 283 -9.85 22.02 -30.74
CA LEU A 283 -10.48 22.19 -29.43
C LEU A 283 -11.79 21.41 -29.33
N ILE A 284 -12.62 21.43 -30.38
CA ILE A 284 -13.86 20.65 -30.43
C ILE A 284 -13.54 19.15 -30.30
N ASN A 285 -12.56 18.65 -31.06
CA ASN A 285 -12.16 17.24 -30.99
C ASN A 285 -11.62 16.85 -29.61
N TYR A 286 -10.77 17.70 -29.03
CA TYR A 286 -10.26 17.51 -27.67
C TYR A 286 -11.39 17.43 -26.64
N ASN A 287 -12.36 18.35 -26.69
CA ASN A 287 -13.50 18.34 -25.78
C ASN A 287 -14.39 17.10 -25.94
N ILE A 288 -14.55 16.58 -27.17
CA ILE A 288 -15.28 15.32 -27.41
C ILE A 288 -14.54 14.14 -26.74
N GLU A 289 -13.22 14.04 -26.94
CA GLU A 289 -12.38 13.01 -26.33
C GLU A 289 -12.38 13.13 -24.79
N LEU A 290 -12.26 14.35 -24.26
CA LEU A 290 -12.29 14.66 -22.82
C LEU A 290 -13.61 14.21 -22.18
N ASN A 291 -14.74 14.64 -22.73
CA ASN A 291 -16.07 14.30 -22.22
C ASN A 291 -16.34 12.79 -22.27
N SER A 292 -15.85 12.12 -23.32
CA SER A 292 -15.92 10.67 -23.43
C SER A 292 -15.23 9.97 -22.27
N LEU A 293 -13.98 10.34 -21.98
CA LEU A 293 -13.20 9.73 -20.89
C LEU A 293 -13.74 10.10 -19.50
N ALA A 294 -14.30 11.30 -19.35
CA ALA A 294 -15.01 11.73 -18.14
C ALA A 294 -16.27 10.90 -17.88
N ASN A 295 -17.09 10.64 -18.91
CA ASN A 295 -18.28 9.79 -18.79
C ASN A 295 -17.94 8.35 -18.37
N VAL A 296 -16.82 7.81 -18.86
CA VAL A 296 -16.35 6.48 -18.43
C VAL A 296 -15.94 6.50 -16.96
N ARG A 297 -15.25 7.54 -16.47
CA ARG A 297 -14.93 7.66 -15.04
C ARG A 297 -16.16 7.78 -14.16
N ASP A 298 -17.13 8.61 -14.58
CA ASP A 298 -18.44 8.73 -13.93
C ASP A 298 -19.15 7.39 -13.82
N TYR A 299 -19.03 6.54 -14.85
CA TYR A 299 -19.59 5.20 -14.81
C TYR A 299 -18.79 4.27 -13.88
N LEU A 300 -17.46 4.26 -13.99
CA LEU A 300 -16.58 3.39 -13.22
C LEU A 300 -16.64 3.66 -11.71
N VAL A 301 -16.74 4.92 -11.28
CA VAL A 301 -16.79 5.26 -9.84
C VAL A 301 -17.97 4.61 -9.13
N THR A 302 -19.10 4.37 -9.84
CA THR A 302 -20.29 3.75 -9.24
C THR A 302 -20.06 2.34 -8.72
N PHE A 303 -19.06 1.62 -9.24
CA PHE A 303 -18.71 0.28 -8.77
C PHE A 303 -17.90 0.30 -7.47
N LEU A 304 -17.32 1.44 -7.09
CA LEU A 304 -16.55 1.58 -5.86
C LEU A 304 -17.41 1.99 -4.65
N THR A 305 -18.56 2.66 -4.88
CA THR A 305 -19.34 3.29 -3.79
C THR A 305 -20.00 2.29 -2.85
N ASN A 306 -20.29 1.07 -3.31
CA ASN A 306 -21.00 0.04 -2.54
C ASN A 306 -20.11 -1.14 -2.12
N LEU A 307 -18.79 -1.05 -2.33
CA LEU A 307 -17.89 -2.11 -1.89
C LEU A 307 -17.90 -2.19 -0.35
N LEU A 308 -17.77 -3.40 0.19
CA LEU A 308 -17.65 -3.55 1.63
C LEU A 308 -16.28 -3.07 2.10
N ILE A 309 -16.17 -2.59 3.34
CA ILE A 309 -14.89 -2.26 3.97
C ILE A 309 -14.72 -3.21 5.14
N THR A 310 -13.88 -4.23 4.97
CA THR A 310 -13.80 -5.38 5.88
C THR A 310 -12.46 -5.49 6.61
N THR A 311 -11.37 -5.03 5.99
CA THR A 311 -9.99 -5.17 6.48
C THR A 311 -9.14 -3.96 6.09
N SER A 312 -7.94 -3.79 6.67
CA SER A 312 -6.98 -2.77 6.21
C SER A 312 -6.66 -2.93 4.72
N ASN A 313 -6.43 -4.16 4.25
CA ASN A 313 -6.25 -4.48 2.83
C ASN A 313 -7.42 -4.02 1.94
N SER A 314 -8.66 -4.12 2.42
CA SER A 314 -9.82 -3.57 1.67
C SER A 314 -9.75 -2.05 1.55
N ILE A 315 -9.29 -1.36 2.59
CA ILE A 315 -9.11 0.10 2.56
C ILE A 315 -8.00 0.47 1.57
N ILE A 316 -6.85 -0.21 1.62
CA ILE A 316 -5.70 0.04 0.74
C ILE A 316 -6.06 -0.19 -0.72
N LEU A 317 -6.74 -1.29 -1.05
CA LEU A 317 -7.13 -1.61 -2.43
C LEU A 317 -8.11 -0.57 -2.99
N GLN A 318 -9.10 -0.17 -2.19
CA GLN A 318 -10.11 0.77 -2.64
C GLN A 318 -9.60 2.20 -2.71
N SER A 319 -8.77 2.63 -1.76
CA SER A 319 -8.10 3.94 -1.82
C SER A 319 -7.13 4.00 -3.00
N SER A 320 -6.39 2.92 -3.28
CA SER A 320 -5.55 2.81 -4.49
C SER A 320 -6.38 2.94 -5.77
N SER A 321 -7.53 2.26 -5.83
CA SER A 321 -8.44 2.34 -6.97
C SER A 321 -8.96 3.77 -7.19
N LEU A 322 -9.33 4.48 -6.12
CA LEU A 322 -9.77 5.89 -6.18
C LEU A 322 -8.64 6.83 -6.59
N ALA A 323 -7.44 6.66 -6.05
CA ALA A 323 -6.27 7.45 -6.41
C ALA A 323 -5.95 7.34 -7.91
N GLN A 324 -5.98 6.11 -8.46
CA GLN A 324 -5.79 5.89 -9.89
C GLN A 324 -6.93 6.49 -10.73
N LEU A 325 -8.19 6.27 -10.33
CA LEU A 325 -9.36 6.76 -11.07
C LEU A 325 -9.39 8.29 -11.16
N THR A 326 -8.91 8.97 -10.12
CA THR A 326 -8.96 10.43 -9.98
C THR A 326 -7.74 11.16 -10.55
N GLN A 327 -6.70 10.45 -11.00
CA GLN A 327 -5.44 11.06 -11.41
C GLN A 327 -5.59 12.09 -12.55
N ALA A 328 -6.49 11.84 -13.50
CA ALA A 328 -6.81 12.80 -14.57
C ALA A 328 -7.83 13.84 -14.07
N THR A 329 -7.36 14.88 -13.37
CA THR A 329 -8.22 15.89 -12.71
C THR A 329 -9.12 16.66 -13.68
N ASN A 330 -8.63 16.93 -14.89
CA ASN A 330 -9.40 17.57 -15.97
C ASN A 330 -10.60 16.74 -16.47
N GLN A 331 -10.72 15.48 -16.05
CA GLN A 331 -11.80 14.55 -16.43
C GLN A 331 -12.75 14.25 -15.27
N LEU A 332 -12.60 14.90 -14.11
CA LEU A 332 -13.46 14.69 -12.96
C LEU A 332 -14.70 15.59 -13.04
N THR A 333 -15.85 14.99 -13.31
CA THR A 333 -17.11 15.72 -13.28
C THR A 333 -17.53 16.01 -11.84
N ARG A 334 -18.50 16.92 -11.67
CA ARG A 334 -19.14 17.17 -10.37
C ARG A 334 -19.72 15.90 -9.73
N ASN A 335 -20.23 14.97 -10.53
CA ASN A 335 -20.78 13.71 -10.04
C ASN A 335 -19.66 12.80 -9.52
N THR A 336 -18.59 12.61 -10.30
CA THR A 336 -17.39 11.88 -9.83
C THR A 336 -16.85 12.49 -8.55
N LEU A 337 -16.68 13.82 -8.48
CA LEU A 337 -16.15 14.48 -7.28
C LEU A 337 -17.00 14.21 -6.04
N MET A 338 -18.33 14.24 -6.17
CA MET A 338 -19.24 13.92 -5.06
C MET A 338 -19.09 12.47 -4.58
N LEU A 339 -19.11 11.52 -5.52
CA LEU A 339 -19.04 10.09 -5.20
C LEU A 339 -17.67 9.71 -4.61
N VAL A 340 -16.58 10.19 -5.21
CA VAL A 340 -15.23 9.95 -4.72
C VAL A 340 -15.02 10.64 -3.37
N SER A 341 -15.47 11.88 -3.17
CA SER A 341 -15.32 12.57 -1.87
C SER A 341 -16.02 11.81 -0.75
N ASN A 342 -17.26 11.37 -0.98
CA ASN A 342 -17.99 10.56 -0.01
C ASN A 342 -17.25 9.26 0.28
N ARG A 343 -16.73 8.58 -0.77
CA ARG A 343 -16.03 7.32 -0.59
C ARG A 343 -14.68 7.47 0.09
N CYS A 344 -13.90 8.50 -0.24
CA CYS A 344 -12.63 8.79 0.43
C CYS A 344 -12.86 9.17 1.90
N TYR A 345 -13.97 9.85 2.23
CA TYR A 345 -14.39 10.05 3.63
C TYR A 345 -14.72 8.73 4.35
N GLU A 346 -15.54 7.86 3.76
CA GLU A 346 -15.90 6.56 4.36
C GLU A 346 -14.66 5.69 4.63
N LEU A 347 -13.74 5.62 3.68
CA LEU A 347 -12.49 4.87 3.84
C LEU A 347 -11.59 5.49 4.92
N SER A 348 -11.52 6.81 5.02
CA SER A 348 -10.77 7.50 6.07
C SER A 348 -11.38 7.26 7.45
N ALA A 349 -12.71 7.27 7.56
CA ALA A 349 -13.42 6.97 8.79
C ALA A 349 -13.20 5.50 9.22
N ALA A 350 -13.23 4.57 8.26
CA ALA A 350 -12.92 3.16 8.53
C ALA A 350 -11.47 2.97 8.97
N LEU A 351 -10.51 3.67 8.34
CA LEU A 351 -9.11 3.65 8.73
C LEU A 351 -8.93 4.15 10.18
N TYR A 352 -9.57 5.28 10.51
CA TYR A 352 -9.57 5.81 11.86
C TYR A 352 -10.18 4.84 12.88
N ALA A 353 -11.29 4.16 12.54
CA ALA A 353 -11.90 3.16 13.41
C ALA A 353 -11.02 1.93 13.67
N MET A 354 -9.99 1.69 12.84
CA MET A 354 -9.04 0.58 12.96
C MET A 354 -7.72 0.96 13.65
N PHE A 355 -7.59 2.18 14.21
CA PHE A 355 -6.29 2.72 14.65
C PHE A 355 -5.51 1.86 15.67
N GLU A 356 -6.20 1.10 16.52
CA GLU A 356 -5.55 0.22 17.51
C GLU A 356 -5.14 -1.15 16.96
N LYS A 357 -5.62 -1.52 15.76
CA LYS A 357 -5.50 -2.89 15.20
C LYS A 357 -4.76 -2.94 13.88
N ILE A 358 -4.45 -1.79 13.30
CA ILE A 358 -3.77 -1.67 12.01
C ILE A 358 -2.27 -1.56 12.22
N SER A 359 -1.48 -2.19 11.35
CA SER A 359 -0.04 -1.96 11.33
C SER A 359 0.28 -0.53 10.86
N TYR A 360 1.44 -0.03 11.25
CA TYR A 360 1.89 1.28 10.80
C TYR A 360 2.02 1.33 9.27
N GLU A 361 2.53 0.26 8.67
CA GLU A 361 2.76 0.13 7.22
C GLU A 361 1.45 0.21 6.44
N ASP A 362 0.39 -0.45 6.93
CA ASP A 362 -0.94 -0.40 6.32
C ASP A 362 -1.57 0.97 6.48
N ALA A 363 -1.45 1.57 7.66
CA ALA A 363 -1.96 2.90 7.92
C ALA A 363 -1.28 3.93 7.00
N GLN A 364 0.04 3.83 6.84
CA GLN A 364 0.83 4.67 5.94
C GLN A 364 0.41 4.44 4.48
N SER A 365 0.29 3.19 4.04
CA SER A 365 -0.12 2.86 2.67
C SER A 365 -1.51 3.38 2.36
N ALA A 366 -2.50 3.11 3.21
CA ALA A 366 -3.86 3.60 3.06
C ALA A 366 -3.93 5.13 3.06
N SER A 367 -3.23 5.78 4.00
CA SER A 367 -3.20 7.24 4.12
C SER A 367 -2.60 7.91 2.91
N ASN A 368 -1.50 7.37 2.36
CA ASN A 368 -0.88 7.93 1.15
C ASN A 368 -1.85 7.92 -0.04
N GLN A 369 -2.56 6.81 -0.25
CA GLN A 369 -3.52 6.70 -1.35
C GLN A 369 -4.76 7.59 -1.13
N LEU A 370 -5.25 7.69 0.11
CA LEU A 370 -6.34 8.60 0.46
C LEU A 370 -5.94 10.06 0.30
N PHE A 371 -4.70 10.41 0.64
CA PHE A 371 -4.16 11.75 0.43
C PHE A 371 -4.02 12.07 -1.06
N GLN A 372 -3.56 11.13 -1.88
CA GLN A 372 -3.53 11.28 -3.33
C GLN A 372 -4.94 11.49 -3.90
N CYS A 373 -5.92 10.67 -3.49
CA CYS A 373 -7.34 10.86 -3.83
C CYS A 373 -7.81 12.29 -3.50
N ALA A 374 -7.62 12.73 -2.26
CA ALA A 374 -8.04 14.06 -1.81
C ALA A 374 -7.35 15.19 -2.58
N SER A 375 -6.04 15.06 -2.83
CA SER A 375 -5.27 16.01 -3.62
C SER A 375 -5.83 16.12 -5.04
N ASN A 376 -6.15 15.00 -5.69
CA ASN A 376 -6.73 14.99 -7.04
C ASN A 376 -8.10 15.71 -7.06
N ILE A 377 -8.95 15.47 -6.06
CA ILE A 377 -10.27 16.13 -5.92
C ILE A 377 -10.12 17.65 -5.78
N LEU A 378 -9.12 18.11 -5.04
CA LEU A 378 -8.90 19.54 -4.76
C LEU A 378 -8.22 20.29 -5.91
N ASN A 379 -7.58 19.58 -6.84
CA ASN A 379 -6.90 20.14 -8.02
C ASN A 379 -7.79 20.09 -9.28
N VAL A 380 -9.12 20.19 -9.16
CA VAL A 380 -10.05 20.28 -10.31
C VAL A 380 -10.37 21.73 -10.65
#